data_AF-A0A852E1C5-F1
#
_entry.id   AF-A0A852E1C5-F1
#
_cell.length_a   1.000
_cell.length_b   1.000
_cell.length_c   1.000
_cell.angle_alpha   90.00
_cell.angle_beta   90.00
_cell.angle_gamma   90.00
#
_symmetry.space_group_name_H-M   'P 1'
#
loop_
_entity.id
_entity.type
_entity.pdbx_description
1 polymer ?
#
loop_
_entity_poly.entity_id
_entity_poly.type
_entity_poly.pdbx_seq_one_letter_code
_entity_poly.pdbx_strand_id
1 'polypeptide(L)'
;LLQELLTCCEEGKGEIKDGLEVMLSVPKRANDAMHLSMLEGFDENIESQGELILQESFQVWDPKTLIRKGRERHLFLFEMSLVFSKEVKDSSGRSKYIYKSKLFTSELGVTEHVEGDPCKFALWVGRTPTSDNKIVLKASSIENKQDWIKHIREVIQERTIHLKGALKEPIHIPKTAPTTKQKGRRDGEDLDSQGDGSSQPDTISIASRTSQNTLDSDK
;
A
#
# COMPACT_ATOMS: atom_id res chain seq x y z
N LEU A 1 31.96 -19.36 -4.54
CA LEU A 1 31.88 -19.65 -5.99
C LEU A 1 31.53 -18.43 -6.86
N LEU A 2 30.28 -17.92 -6.96
CA LEU A 2 30.00 -16.74 -7.82
C LEU A 2 30.75 -15.48 -7.36
N GLN A 3 30.89 -15.26 -6.04
CA GLN A 3 31.75 -14.20 -5.50
C GLN A 3 33.22 -14.36 -5.91
N GLU A 4 33.75 -15.57 -5.90
CA GLU A 4 35.12 -15.86 -6.34
C GLU A 4 35.28 -15.62 -7.84
N LEU A 5 34.30 -16.03 -8.66
CA LEU A 5 34.32 -15.77 -10.10
C LEU A 5 34.30 -14.27 -10.40
N LEU A 6 33.58 -13.47 -9.60
CA LEU A 6 33.56 -12.01 -9.75
C LEU A 6 34.96 -11.38 -9.52
N THR A 7 35.82 -12.01 -8.70
CA THR A 7 37.18 -11.51 -8.45
C THR A 7 38.17 -11.80 -9.58
N CYS A 8 37.86 -12.74 -10.47
CA CYS A 8 38.78 -13.18 -11.53
C CYS A 8 38.22 -13.01 -12.95
N CYS A 9 36.93 -12.67 -13.11
CA CYS A 9 36.30 -12.39 -14.39
C CYS A 9 36.21 -10.88 -14.64
N GLU A 10 36.20 -10.47 -15.91
CA GLU A 10 36.00 -9.07 -16.29
C GLU A 10 34.62 -8.56 -15.85
N GLU A 11 34.57 -7.34 -15.30
CA GLU A 11 33.30 -6.70 -14.90
C GLU A 11 32.32 -6.65 -16.07
N GLY A 12 31.06 -7.05 -15.80
CA GLY A 12 29.97 -6.99 -16.77
C GLY A 12 29.90 -8.15 -17.77
N LYS A 13 30.79 -9.14 -17.72
CA LYS A 13 30.70 -10.35 -18.55
C LYS A 13 29.99 -11.50 -17.83
N GLY A 14 29.15 -12.22 -18.58
CA GLY A 14 28.59 -13.51 -18.18
C GLY A 14 27.53 -13.48 -17.08
N GLU A 15 26.88 -12.34 -16.85
CA GLU A 15 25.79 -12.18 -15.86
C GLU A 15 26.15 -12.66 -14.45
N ILE A 16 27.45 -12.74 -14.12
CA ILE A 16 27.95 -13.32 -12.87
C ILE A 16 27.43 -12.51 -11.67
N LYS A 17 27.34 -11.19 -11.83
CA LYS A 17 26.80 -10.28 -10.82
C LYS A 17 25.30 -10.55 -10.59
N ASP A 18 24.52 -10.63 -11.66
CA ASP A 18 23.07 -10.85 -11.58
C ASP A 18 22.76 -12.24 -11.00
N GLY A 19 23.51 -13.26 -11.44
CA GLY A 19 23.43 -14.60 -10.86
C GLY A 19 23.79 -14.62 -9.37
N LEU A 20 24.78 -13.83 -8.95
CA LEU A 20 25.16 -13.69 -7.54
C LEU A 20 24.05 -13.02 -6.74
N GLU A 21 23.44 -11.95 -7.26
CA GLU A 21 22.29 -11.28 -6.64
C GLU A 21 21.12 -12.26 -6.44
N VAL A 22 20.81 -13.09 -7.45
CA VAL A 22 19.80 -14.15 -7.32
C VAL A 22 20.17 -15.16 -6.22
N MET A 23 21.41 -15.65 -6.21
CA MET A 23 21.85 -16.62 -5.20
C MET A 23 21.80 -16.04 -3.77
N LEU A 24 22.10 -14.75 -3.60
CA LEU A 24 22.01 -14.05 -2.31
C LEU A 24 20.55 -13.76 -1.91
N SER A 25 19.66 -13.57 -2.88
CA SER A 25 18.23 -13.29 -2.62
C SER A 25 17.48 -14.47 -2.00
N VAL A 26 17.86 -15.72 -2.30
CA VAL A 26 17.19 -16.93 -1.80
C VAL A 26 17.30 -17.06 -0.27
N PRO A 27 18.49 -17.09 0.35
CA PRO A 27 18.61 -17.14 1.80
C PRO A 27 18.06 -15.88 2.47
N LYS A 28 18.17 -14.71 1.82
CA LYS A 28 17.55 -13.47 2.32
C LYS A 28 16.04 -13.61 2.45
N ARG A 29 15.33 -14.03 1.40
CA ARG A 29 13.87 -14.23 1.43
C ARG A 29 13.44 -15.28 2.43
N ALA A 30 14.21 -16.36 2.59
CA ALA A 30 13.94 -17.36 3.63
C ALA A 30 14.06 -16.76 5.05
N ASN A 31 15.08 -15.93 5.29
CA ASN A 31 15.23 -15.20 6.55
C ASN A 31 14.06 -14.22 6.76
N ASP A 32 13.71 -13.45 5.73
CA ASP A 32 12.61 -12.47 5.79
C ASP A 32 11.27 -13.17 6.10
N ALA A 33 11.00 -14.32 5.47
CA ALA A 33 9.82 -15.13 5.76
C ALA A 33 9.81 -15.68 7.21
N MET A 34 10.98 -16.08 7.74
CA MET A 34 11.10 -16.47 9.14
C MET A 34 10.75 -15.31 10.08
N HIS A 35 11.29 -14.11 9.84
CA HIS A 35 10.96 -12.91 10.62
C HIS A 35 9.46 -12.58 10.52
N LEU A 36 8.88 -12.66 9.33
CA LEU A 36 7.47 -12.42 9.11
C LEU A 36 6.58 -13.41 9.87
N SER A 37 6.98 -14.68 9.95
CA SER A 37 6.24 -15.71 10.70
C SER A 37 6.15 -15.42 12.21
N MET A 38 7.02 -14.54 12.73
CA MET A 38 7.02 -14.12 14.13
C MET A 38 6.15 -12.88 14.39
N LEU A 39 5.50 -12.30 13.36
CA LEU A 39 4.59 -11.16 13.49
C LEU A 39 3.23 -11.60 14.04
N GLU A 40 2.82 -11.00 15.16
CA GLU A 40 1.55 -11.23 15.84
C GLU A 40 0.71 -9.95 15.95
N GLY A 41 -0.61 -10.11 15.96
CA GLY A 41 -1.58 -9.01 16.12
C GLY A 41 -1.79 -8.15 14.88
N PHE A 42 -1.36 -8.63 13.70
CA PHE A 42 -1.70 -8.04 12.42
C PHE A 42 -2.96 -8.72 11.87
N ASP A 43 -4.12 -8.09 12.07
CA ASP A 43 -5.44 -8.69 11.79
C ASP A 43 -5.85 -8.62 10.30
N GLU A 44 -5.02 -8.05 9.43
CA GLU A 44 -5.25 -8.01 7.98
C GLU A 44 -4.62 -9.23 7.28
N ASN A 45 -5.11 -9.56 6.09
CA ASN A 45 -4.48 -10.60 5.27
C ASN A 45 -3.08 -10.14 4.81
N ILE A 46 -2.04 -10.88 5.19
CA ILE A 46 -0.65 -10.64 4.76
C ILE A 46 -0.51 -10.66 3.23
N GLU A 47 -1.20 -11.58 2.55
CA GLU A 47 -1.14 -11.69 1.09
C GLU A 47 -1.63 -10.42 0.38
N SER A 48 -2.58 -9.70 1.00
CA SER A 48 -3.09 -8.43 0.46
C SER A 48 -2.09 -7.27 0.55
N GLN A 49 -0.99 -7.44 1.29
CA GLN A 49 0.07 -6.44 1.40
C GLN A 49 1.09 -6.54 0.25
N GLY A 50 1.06 -7.62 -0.53
CA GLY A 50 2.05 -7.90 -1.59
C GLY A 50 3.30 -8.62 -1.08
N GLU A 51 4.34 -8.69 -1.91
CA GLU A 51 5.62 -9.30 -1.54
C GLU A 51 6.29 -8.52 -0.38
N LEU A 52 6.94 -9.25 0.55
CA LEU A 52 7.82 -8.67 1.55
C LEU A 52 9.17 -8.36 0.91
N ILE A 53 9.56 -7.08 0.89
CA ILE A 53 10.75 -6.58 0.21
C ILE A 53 11.94 -6.48 1.17
N LEU A 54 11.70 -5.92 2.36
CA LEU A 54 12.70 -5.75 3.42
C LEU A 54 12.09 -5.92 4.81
N GLN A 55 12.88 -6.43 5.74
CA GLN A 55 12.63 -6.32 7.18
C GLN A 55 13.93 -5.95 7.90
N GLU A 56 13.82 -5.11 8.94
CA GLU A 56 14.97 -4.66 9.74
C GLU A 56 14.52 -3.93 11.01
N SER A 57 15.40 -3.89 12.01
CA SER A 57 15.24 -3.12 13.25
C SER A 57 15.75 -1.67 13.12
N PHE A 58 14.93 -0.72 13.56
CA PHE A 58 15.25 0.71 13.60
C PHE A 58 14.98 1.32 14.97
N GLN A 59 15.69 2.40 15.28
CA GLN A 59 15.24 3.33 16.30
C GLN A 59 14.28 4.35 15.67
N VAL A 60 13.05 4.43 16.18
CA VAL A 60 11.96 5.22 15.59
C VAL A 60 11.49 6.31 16.55
N TRP A 61 11.45 7.56 16.09
CA TRP A 61 10.84 8.70 16.75
C TRP A 61 9.53 9.05 16.05
N ASP A 62 8.42 8.65 16.67
CA ASP A 62 7.08 8.91 16.18
C ASP A 62 6.47 10.14 16.88
N PRO A 63 6.10 11.20 16.14
CA PRO A 63 5.53 12.42 16.70
C PRO A 63 4.17 12.19 17.38
N LYS A 64 3.47 11.10 17.06
CA LYS A 64 2.19 10.74 17.68
C LYS A 64 2.35 10.23 19.12
N THR A 65 3.57 9.89 19.53
CA THR A 65 3.83 9.43 20.90
C THR A 65 4.02 10.61 21.86
N LEU A 66 3.37 10.56 23.02
CA LEU A 66 3.43 11.63 24.04
C LEU A 66 4.86 12.01 24.42
N ILE A 67 5.76 11.02 24.45
CA ILE A 67 7.19 11.23 24.73
C ILE A 67 7.97 11.07 23.42
N ARG A 68 8.59 12.16 22.96
CA ARG A 68 9.48 12.23 21.79
C ARG A 68 10.83 11.56 22.08
N LYS A 69 10.83 10.23 22.20
CA LYS A 69 12.03 9.41 22.35
C LYS A 69 12.07 8.30 21.30
N GLY A 70 13.30 7.91 20.94
CA GLY A 70 13.54 6.82 20.02
C GLY A 70 13.13 5.50 20.65
N ARG A 71 12.32 4.71 19.95
CA ARG A 71 11.89 3.38 20.36
C ARG A 71 12.31 2.38 19.31
N GLU A 72 12.81 1.25 19.75
CA GLU A 72 13.12 0.14 18.87
C GLU A 72 11.83 -0.39 18.22
N ARG A 73 11.87 -0.53 16.90
CA ARG A 73 10.80 -1.09 16.09
C ARG A 73 11.41 -1.98 15.03
N HIS A 74 10.81 -3.12 14.83
CA HIS A 74 11.13 -3.98 13.70
C HIS A 74 10.10 -3.70 12.60
N LEU A 75 10.60 -3.32 11.43
CA LEU A 75 9.77 -2.87 10.31
C LEU A 75 9.71 -3.96 9.25
N PHE A 76 8.56 -4.06 8.58
CA PHE A 76 8.35 -4.91 7.41
C PHE A 76 7.85 -4.05 6.26
N LEU A 77 8.65 -3.90 5.21
CA LEU A 77 8.29 -3.18 3.99
C LEU A 77 7.73 -4.16 2.98
N PHE A 78 6.43 -4.07 2.73
CA PHE A 78 5.74 -4.75 1.65
C PHE A 78 5.52 -3.81 0.47
N GLU A 79 5.10 -4.35 -0.68
CA GLU A 79 4.72 -3.55 -1.86
C GLU A 79 3.63 -2.52 -1.53
N MET A 80 2.59 -2.92 -0.79
CA MET A 80 1.42 -2.07 -0.52
C MET A 80 1.49 -1.33 0.82
N SER A 81 2.38 -1.74 1.74
CA SER A 81 2.43 -1.15 3.07
C SER A 81 3.77 -1.27 3.78
N LEU A 82 3.98 -0.39 4.77
CA LEU A 82 5.07 -0.46 5.74
C LEU A 82 4.48 -0.73 7.11
N VAL A 83 4.78 -1.89 7.68
CA VAL A 83 4.32 -2.33 9.00
C VAL A 83 5.39 -2.04 10.05
N PHE A 84 4.96 -1.45 11.17
CA PHE A 84 5.78 -1.23 12.35
C PHE A 84 5.38 -2.21 13.43
N SER A 85 6.36 -2.88 14.02
CA SER A 85 6.17 -3.82 15.12
C SER A 85 7.15 -3.56 16.26
N LYS A 86 6.87 -4.13 17.43
CA LYS A 86 7.77 -4.12 18.59
C LYS A 86 8.24 -5.55 18.86
N GLU A 87 9.55 -5.76 18.88
CA GLU A 87 10.10 -7.02 19.37
C GLU A 87 9.84 -7.20 20.87
N VAL A 88 9.38 -8.38 21.23
CA VAL A 88 9.21 -8.84 22.61
C VAL A 88 9.75 -10.26 22.71
N LYS A 89 10.20 -10.66 23.90
CA LYS A 89 10.55 -12.04 24.17
C LYS A 89 9.45 -12.68 25.00
N ASP A 90 9.04 -13.89 24.63
CA ASP A 90 8.12 -14.68 25.44
C ASP A 90 8.82 -15.22 26.70
N SER A 91 8.08 -15.91 27.57
CA SER A 91 8.62 -16.50 28.80
C SER A 91 9.69 -17.57 28.55
N SER A 92 9.77 -18.11 27.34
CA SER A 92 10.81 -19.06 26.91
C SER A 92 12.01 -18.38 26.24
N GLY A 93 12.02 -17.04 26.17
CA GLY A 93 13.09 -16.24 25.56
C GLY A 93 13.03 -16.15 24.04
N ARG A 94 11.98 -16.68 23.40
CA ARG A 94 11.80 -16.60 21.93
C ARG A 94 11.27 -15.22 21.55
N SER A 95 11.89 -14.63 20.53
CA SER A 95 11.47 -13.33 20.01
C SER A 95 10.15 -13.44 19.23
N LYS A 96 9.32 -12.41 19.36
CA LYS A 96 8.07 -12.20 18.62
C LYS A 96 7.94 -10.72 18.27
N TYR A 97 7.24 -10.42 17.19
CA TYR A 97 6.99 -9.06 16.75
C TYR A 97 5.53 -8.69 16.98
N ILE A 98 5.26 -7.77 17.89
CA ILE A 98 3.89 -7.31 18.17
C ILE A 98 3.58 -6.12 17.29
N TYR A 99 2.56 -6.24 16.42
CA TYR A 99 2.07 -5.16 15.57
C TYR A 99 1.82 -3.86 16.37
N LYS A 100 2.11 -2.71 15.73
CA LYS A 100 1.87 -1.37 16.29
C LYS A 100 1.08 -0.47 15.37
N SER A 101 1.50 -0.38 14.12
CA SER A 101 0.89 0.50 13.13
C SER A 101 1.33 0.12 11.73
N LYS A 102 0.61 0.62 10.74
CA LYS A 102 0.93 0.45 9.33
C LYS A 102 0.79 1.79 8.60
N LEU A 103 1.60 2.00 7.57
CA LEU A 103 1.47 3.08 6.60
C LEU A 103 1.27 2.49 5.21
N PHE A 104 0.41 3.08 4.38
CA PHE A 104 0.27 2.67 2.98
C PHE A 104 1.39 3.26 2.14
N THR A 105 2.02 2.46 1.27
CA THR A 105 3.09 2.92 0.36
C THR A 105 2.58 3.96 -0.63
N SER A 106 1.29 3.93 -0.98
CA SER A 106 0.63 4.93 -1.84
C SER A 106 0.62 6.36 -1.29
N GLU A 107 0.80 6.52 0.02
CA GLU A 107 0.73 7.82 0.70
C GLU A 107 2.07 8.23 1.32
N LEU A 108 3.09 7.39 1.16
CA LEU A 108 4.39 7.53 1.82
C LEU A 108 5.28 8.53 1.06
N GLY A 109 5.95 9.39 1.82
CA GLY A 109 7.06 10.22 1.35
C GLY A 109 8.33 9.95 2.15
N VAL A 110 9.50 10.21 1.56
CA VAL A 110 10.81 9.92 2.16
C VAL A 110 11.79 11.10 2.06
N THR A 111 12.43 11.46 3.18
CA THR A 111 13.44 12.52 3.31
C THR A 111 14.69 11.80 3.71
N GLU A 112 15.66 11.81 2.81
CA GLU A 112 16.92 11.11 3.01
C GLU A 112 17.82 11.79 4.03
N HIS A 113 17.85 13.13 4.05
CA HIS A 113 18.73 13.87 4.95
C HIS A 113 18.01 14.30 6.22
N VAL A 114 18.51 13.84 7.37
CA VAL A 114 18.14 14.33 8.70
C VAL A 114 19.40 14.88 9.35
N GLU A 115 19.33 16.14 9.78
CA GLU A 115 20.48 16.84 10.37
C GLU A 115 21.03 16.12 11.61
N GLY A 116 22.35 16.12 11.74
CA GLY A 116 23.06 15.59 12.91
C GLY A 116 23.28 14.07 12.95
N ASP A 117 22.77 13.29 11.98
CA ASP A 117 23.01 11.83 11.97
C ASP A 117 22.91 11.25 10.54
N PRO A 118 24.02 10.78 9.94
CA PRO A 118 24.02 10.25 8.58
C PRO A 118 23.20 8.97 8.44
N CYS A 119 22.98 8.22 9.53
CA CYS A 119 22.15 7.01 9.53
C CYS A 119 20.66 7.30 9.73
N LYS A 120 20.26 8.58 9.89
CA LYS A 120 18.85 8.95 10.00
C LYS A 120 18.23 9.33 8.67
N PHE A 121 16.97 8.96 8.51
CA PHE A 121 16.07 9.40 7.45
C PHE A 121 14.68 9.58 8.05
N ALA A 122 13.74 10.10 7.26
CA ALA A 122 12.37 10.29 7.74
C ALA A 122 11.33 9.89 6.73
N LEU A 123 10.20 9.43 7.24
CA LEU A 123 8.99 9.09 6.51
C LEU A 123 7.86 10.03 6.93
N TRP A 124 6.97 10.34 6.01
CA TRP A 124 5.72 11.06 6.30
C TRP A 124 4.61 10.56 5.41
N VAL A 125 3.39 10.85 5.82
CA VAL A 125 2.18 10.55 5.06
C VAL A 125 1.57 11.85 4.56
N GLY A 126 1.10 11.84 3.31
CA GLY A 126 0.44 12.96 2.66
C GLY A 126 1.38 13.85 1.83
N ARG A 127 0.87 15.01 1.39
CA ARG A 127 1.55 15.84 0.37
C ARG A 127 2.80 16.55 0.87
N THR A 128 2.80 17.00 2.12
CA THR A 128 3.88 17.84 2.68
C THR A 128 4.31 17.33 4.05
N PRO A 129 5.63 17.19 4.29
CA PRO A 129 6.15 16.86 5.61
C PRO A 129 5.92 18.03 6.58
N THR A 130 5.44 17.72 7.77
CA THR A 130 5.23 18.63 8.91
C THR A 130 5.87 18.01 10.15
N SER A 131 6.01 18.76 11.24
CA SER A 131 6.52 18.21 12.51
C SER A 131 5.67 17.07 13.07
N ASP A 132 4.38 17.04 12.72
CA ASP A 132 3.39 16.18 13.38
C ASP A 132 3.11 14.90 12.59
N ASN A 133 3.50 14.84 11.32
CA ASN A 133 3.38 13.65 10.47
C ASN A 133 4.74 13.04 10.06
N LYS A 134 5.87 13.63 10.49
CA LYS A 134 7.22 13.15 10.16
C LYS A 134 7.73 12.17 11.21
N ILE A 135 7.85 10.91 10.82
CA ILE A 135 8.47 9.83 11.61
C ILE A 135 9.95 9.77 11.26
N VAL A 136 10.83 9.87 12.24
CA VAL A 136 12.29 9.76 12.03
C VAL A 136 12.75 8.36 12.37
N LEU A 137 13.59 7.77 11.51
CA LEU A 137 14.16 6.44 11.66
C LEU A 137 15.68 6.57 11.67
N LYS A 138 16.35 5.81 12.54
CA LYS A 138 17.80 5.63 12.54
C LYS A 138 18.13 4.17 12.21
N ALA A 139 18.83 3.98 11.10
CA ALA A 139 19.36 2.69 10.68
C ALA A 139 20.60 2.29 11.50
N SER A 140 20.95 1.00 11.46
CA SER A 140 22.19 0.47 12.04
C SER A 140 23.45 0.96 11.32
N SER A 141 23.36 1.22 10.01
CA SER A 141 24.46 1.71 9.17
C SER A 141 23.96 2.63 8.04
N ILE A 142 24.88 3.28 7.33
CA ILE A 142 24.57 4.14 6.18
C ILE A 142 24.09 3.28 5.01
N GLU A 143 24.69 2.11 4.83
CA GLU A 143 24.37 1.15 3.79
C GLU A 143 22.92 0.65 3.96
N ASN A 144 22.53 0.28 5.19
CA ASN A 144 21.15 -0.13 5.49
C ASN A 144 20.16 1.03 5.25
N LYS A 145 20.53 2.26 5.62
CA LYS A 145 19.69 3.43 5.29
C LYS A 145 19.51 3.58 3.78
N GLN A 146 20.59 3.48 3.00
CA GLN A 146 20.54 3.67 1.55
C GLN A 146 19.69 2.60 0.87
N ASP A 147 19.86 1.34 1.27
CA ASP A 147 19.08 0.21 0.77
C ASP A 147 17.58 0.39 1.04
N TRP A 148 17.22 0.77 2.27
CA TRP A 148 15.83 1.06 2.64
C TRP A 148 15.24 2.24 1.89
N ILE A 149 15.99 3.34 1.73
CA ILE A 149 15.51 4.50 0.98
C ILE A 149 15.29 4.15 -0.49
N LYS A 150 16.19 3.36 -1.10
CA LYS A 150 16.05 2.88 -2.48
C LYS A 150 14.75 2.10 -2.65
N HIS A 151 14.54 1.05 -1.85
CA HIS A 151 13.36 0.21 -1.97
C HIS A 151 12.05 0.94 -1.59
N ILE A 152 12.08 1.87 -0.63
CA ILE A 152 10.92 2.73 -0.33
C ILE A 152 10.55 3.62 -1.53
N ARG A 153 11.55 4.19 -2.23
CA ARG A 153 11.29 5.00 -3.43
C ARG A 153 10.70 4.16 -4.56
N GLU A 154 11.20 2.95 -4.75
CA GLU A 154 10.71 2.01 -5.77
C GLU A 154 9.21 1.72 -5.56
N VAL A 155 8.78 1.31 -4.36
CA VAL A 155 7.36 1.02 -4.10
C VAL A 155 6.45 2.25 -4.22
N ILE A 156 6.92 3.43 -3.81
CA ILE A 156 6.18 4.69 -3.98
C ILE A 156 6.00 4.99 -5.47
N GLN A 157 7.05 4.80 -6.27
CA GLN A 157 7.06 5.08 -7.70
C GLN A 157 6.15 4.10 -8.45
N GLU A 158 6.30 2.79 -8.22
CA GLU A 158 5.47 1.75 -8.85
C GLU A 158 3.99 2.00 -8.58
N ARG A 159 3.65 2.33 -7.32
CA ARG A 159 2.27 2.63 -6.97
C ARG A 159 1.76 3.87 -7.68
N THR A 160 2.56 4.94 -7.75
CA THR A 160 2.22 6.17 -8.48
C THR A 160 1.98 5.91 -9.97
N ILE A 161 2.80 5.06 -10.59
CA ILE A 161 2.67 4.68 -12.00
C ILE A 161 1.38 3.89 -12.20
N HIS A 162 1.12 2.88 -11.37
CA HIS A 162 -0.07 2.03 -11.48
C HIS A 162 -1.37 2.84 -11.34
N LEU A 163 -1.46 3.77 -10.36
CA LEU A 163 -2.63 4.65 -10.22
C LEU A 163 -2.82 5.57 -11.44
N LYS A 164 -1.74 6.19 -11.93
CA LYS A 164 -1.82 7.08 -13.10
C LYS A 164 -2.16 6.32 -14.38
N GLY A 165 -1.71 5.07 -14.52
CA GLY A 165 -2.06 4.18 -15.61
C GLY A 165 -3.55 3.84 -15.61
N ALA A 166 -4.06 3.38 -14.47
CA ALA A 166 -5.47 3.00 -14.33
C ALA A 166 -6.45 4.16 -14.61
N LEU A 167 -6.10 5.40 -14.24
CA LEU A 167 -6.93 6.59 -14.53
C LEU A 167 -6.90 7.02 -16.00
N LYS A 168 -5.94 6.54 -16.80
CA LYS A 168 -5.87 6.82 -18.24
C LYS A 168 -6.64 5.82 -19.08
N GLU A 169 -7.03 4.67 -18.52
CA GLU A 169 -7.81 3.68 -19.25
C GLU A 169 -9.27 4.16 -19.43
N PRO A 170 -9.81 4.15 -20.67
CA PRO A 170 -11.22 4.46 -20.89
C PRO A 170 -12.10 3.47 -20.12
N ILE A 171 -12.97 3.98 -19.25
CA ILE A 171 -13.97 3.15 -18.58
C ILE A 171 -14.90 2.59 -19.65
N HIS A 172 -14.80 1.29 -19.92
CA HIS A 172 -15.74 0.59 -20.82
C HIS A 172 -17.07 0.43 -20.09
N ILE A 173 -18.01 1.32 -20.39
CA ILE A 173 -19.39 1.20 -19.93
C ILE A 173 -20.01 -0.03 -20.61
N PRO A 174 -20.52 -1.02 -19.87
CA PRO A 174 -21.20 -2.17 -20.47
C PRO A 174 -22.38 -1.68 -21.30
N LYS A 175 -22.38 -1.96 -22.61
CA LYS A 175 -23.54 -1.70 -23.47
C LYS A 175 -24.69 -2.58 -23.00
N THR A 176 -25.74 -1.99 -22.46
CA THR A 176 -27.04 -2.65 -22.30
C THR A 176 -27.53 -3.09 -23.68
N ALA A 177 -27.82 -4.39 -23.82
CA ALA A 177 -28.29 -4.97 -25.06
C ALA A 177 -29.65 -4.35 -25.46
N PRO A 178 -29.89 -4.07 -26.75
CA PRO A 178 -31.18 -3.55 -27.20
C PRO A 178 -32.24 -4.66 -27.10
N THR A 179 -33.36 -4.34 -26.45
CA THR A 179 -34.54 -5.19 -26.38
C THR A 179 -35.12 -5.38 -27.79
N THR A 180 -35.21 -6.63 -28.23
CA THR A 180 -35.85 -7.05 -29.47
C THR A 180 -37.35 -6.79 -29.41
N LYS A 181 -37.85 -5.78 -30.15
CA LYS A 181 -39.28 -5.60 -30.41
C LYS A 181 -39.77 -6.73 -31.33
N GLN A 182 -40.51 -7.69 -30.79
CA GLN A 182 -41.31 -8.61 -31.61
C GLN A 182 -42.51 -7.85 -32.21
N LYS A 183 -42.64 -7.92 -33.54
CA LYS A 183 -43.75 -7.36 -34.32
C LYS A 183 -44.71 -8.51 -34.65
N GLY A 184 -45.77 -8.67 -33.86
CA GLY A 184 -46.86 -9.62 -34.13
C GLY A 184 -47.81 -9.10 -35.20
N ARG A 185 -48.03 -9.89 -36.26
CA ARG A 185 -49.08 -9.73 -37.27
C ARG A 185 -50.44 -10.17 -36.70
N ARG A 186 -51.49 -9.43 -37.08
CA ARG A 186 -52.91 -9.67 -36.77
C ARG A 186 -53.47 -10.87 -37.56
N ASP A 187 -54.35 -11.63 -36.93
CA ASP A 187 -55.67 -12.05 -37.47
C ASP A 187 -56.50 -12.63 -36.30
N GLY A 188 -57.78 -12.26 -36.21
CA GLY A 188 -58.74 -12.82 -35.24
C GLY A 188 -59.66 -11.79 -34.59
N GLU A 189 -60.96 -11.99 -34.78
CA GLU A 189 -62.08 -11.06 -34.62
C GLU A 189 -62.56 -10.82 -33.18
N ASP A 190 -63.23 -9.67 -33.03
CA ASP A 190 -64.39 -9.33 -32.18
C ASP A 190 -64.39 -9.42 -30.64
N LEU A 191 -64.53 -8.21 -30.09
CA LEU A 191 -65.49 -7.74 -29.07
C LEU A 191 -65.23 -7.94 -27.56
N ASP A 192 -65.31 -6.76 -26.92
CA ASP A 192 -65.79 -6.39 -25.58
C ASP A 192 -64.92 -6.53 -24.31
N SER A 193 -64.56 -5.32 -23.84
CA SER A 193 -64.78 -4.77 -22.50
C SER A 193 -63.85 -5.10 -21.32
N GLN A 194 -63.33 -3.98 -20.78
CA GLN A 194 -63.03 -3.64 -19.39
C GLN A 194 -61.93 -4.41 -18.64
N GLY A 195 -60.94 -3.67 -18.12
CA GLY A 195 -60.12 -4.13 -17.00
C GLY A 195 -58.78 -3.42 -16.88
N ASP A 196 -58.65 -2.61 -15.84
CA ASP A 196 -57.62 -1.61 -15.56
C ASP A 196 -56.30 -2.19 -14.97
N GLY A 197 -55.23 -1.39 -15.04
CA GLY A 197 -54.17 -1.36 -14.02
C GLY A 197 -52.88 -2.16 -14.26
N SER A 198 -51.89 -1.53 -14.89
CA SER A 198 -50.51 -2.01 -15.06
C SER A 198 -49.66 -1.96 -13.79
N SER A 199 -48.79 -2.96 -13.65
CA SER A 199 -47.64 -3.01 -12.74
C SER A 199 -46.48 -2.14 -13.24
N GLN A 200 -45.79 -1.43 -12.34
CA GLN A 200 -44.47 -0.84 -12.58
C GLN A 200 -43.62 -0.93 -11.30
N PRO A 201 -42.34 -1.36 -11.34
CA PRO A 201 -41.41 -1.19 -10.24
C PRO A 201 -40.61 0.11 -10.39
N ASP A 202 -40.35 0.73 -9.23
CA ASP A 202 -39.73 2.05 -9.05
C ASP A 202 -38.27 2.12 -9.51
N THR A 203 -37.95 3.16 -10.28
CA THR A 203 -36.58 3.66 -10.47
C THR A 203 -36.39 4.88 -9.56
N ILE A 204 -35.59 4.75 -8.51
CA ILE A 204 -35.24 5.88 -7.63
C ILE A 204 -34.08 6.64 -8.27
N SER A 205 -34.37 7.83 -8.79
CA SER A 205 -33.37 8.80 -9.28
C SER A 205 -32.74 9.56 -8.11
N ILE A 206 -31.41 9.64 -8.11
CA ILE A 206 -30.64 10.56 -7.26
C ILE A 206 -30.48 11.87 -8.04
N ALA A 207 -31.12 12.94 -7.56
CA ALA A 207 -30.87 14.30 -8.01
C ALA A 207 -30.26 15.13 -6.88
N SER A 208 -29.08 15.65 -7.15
CA SER A 208 -28.34 16.63 -6.38
C SER A 208 -29.17 17.90 -6.12
N ARG A 209 -29.09 18.43 -4.90
CA ARG A 209 -29.57 19.79 -4.59
C ARG A 209 -28.41 20.64 -4.08
N THR A 210 -28.15 21.69 -4.84
CA THR A 210 -27.30 22.84 -4.54
C THR A 210 -28.11 23.95 -3.85
N SER A 211 -27.44 24.64 -2.92
CA SER A 211 -27.69 26.03 -2.45
C SER A 211 -29.00 26.28 -1.66
N GLN A 212 -29.12 27.19 -0.69
CA GLN A 212 -28.52 28.53 -0.55
C GLN A 212 -28.82 29.10 0.85
N ASN A 213 -28.01 30.07 1.29
CA ASN A 213 -28.09 30.83 2.54
C ASN A 213 -29.40 31.63 2.72
N THR A 214 -29.79 31.81 3.99
CA THR A 214 -30.54 33.00 4.47
C THR A 214 -30.02 33.43 5.84
N LEU A 215 -29.78 34.75 5.97
CA LEU A 215 -29.42 35.51 7.17
C LEU A 215 -30.67 35.88 8.00
N ASP A 216 -30.41 36.47 9.18
CA ASP A 216 -31.31 37.24 10.07
C ASP A 216 -32.32 36.43 10.93
N SER A 217 -32.64 36.74 12.19
CA SER A 217 -32.17 37.76 13.15
C SER A 217 -32.71 37.46 14.57
N ASP A 218 -32.07 38.07 15.58
CA ASP A 218 -32.54 38.44 16.93
C ASP A 218 -33.14 37.39 17.90
N LYS A 219 -32.43 37.14 19.01
CA LYS A 219 -32.69 37.75 20.34
C LYS A 219 -31.67 37.31 21.38
#